data_AF-A0A0L9U1F5-F1
#
_entry.id   AF-A0A0L9U1F5-F1
#
_cell.length_a   1.000
_cell.length_b   1.000
_cell.length_c   1.000
_cell.angle_alpha   90.00
_cell.angle_beta   90.00
_cell.angle_gamma   90.00
#
_symmetry.space_group_name_H-M   'P 1'
#
loop_
_entity.id
_entity.type
_entity.pdbx_description
1 polymer ?
#
loop_
_entity_poly.entity_id
_entity_poly.type
_entity_poly.pdbx_seq_one_letter_code
_entity_poly.pdbx_strand_id
1 'polypeptide(L)'
;MDAPARVLFGQLDKDGDGYLSDAELLSIIEKLHPSEHYYAKQQADYIISQADEDKDGRLTLTEMIENPYVFYSAIFNDDEDDDGDYHDEFR
;
A
#
# COMPACT_ATOMS: atom_id res chain seq x y z
N MET A 1 23.69 -2.59 -6.14
CA MET A 1 22.57 -2.00 -6.91
C MET A 1 22.24 -0.64 -6.29
N ASP A 2 23.24 0.25 -6.25
CA ASP A 2 23.21 1.46 -5.41
C ASP A 2 22.87 2.74 -6.18
N ALA A 3 22.65 2.62 -7.49
CA ALA A 3 22.36 3.74 -8.37
C ALA A 3 21.16 4.59 -7.91
N PRO A 4 20.00 4.03 -7.54
CA PRO A 4 18.85 4.85 -7.16
C PRO A 4 19.07 5.56 -5.82
N ALA A 5 19.68 4.88 -4.83
CA ALA A 5 19.96 5.46 -3.53
C ALA A 5 20.94 6.63 -3.60
N ARG A 6 22.02 6.49 -4.40
CA ARG A 6 23.00 7.57 -4.59
C ARG A 6 22.43 8.79 -5.32
N VAL A 7 21.58 8.56 -6.31
CA VAL A 7 20.89 9.64 -7.03
C VAL A 7 19.93 10.38 -6.11
N LEU A 8 19.16 9.64 -5.30
CA LEU A 8 18.23 10.24 -4.35
C LEU A 8 18.98 11.02 -3.26
N PHE A 9 20.06 10.45 -2.71
CA PHE A 9 20.90 11.13 -1.72
C PHE A 9 21.43 12.46 -2.25
N GLY A 10 22.02 12.46 -3.46
CA GLY A 10 22.53 13.69 -4.07
C GLY A 10 21.45 14.71 -4.47
N GLN A 11 20.18 14.31 -4.53
CA GLN A 11 19.07 15.25 -4.71
C GLN A 11 18.64 15.90 -3.39
N LEU A 12 18.89 15.26 -2.26
CA LEU A 12 18.40 15.66 -0.94
C LEU A 12 19.43 16.43 -0.14
N ASP A 13 20.70 16.04 -0.23
CA ASP A 13 21.85 16.74 0.34
C ASP A 13 22.01 18.09 -0.41
N LYS A 14 21.31 19.12 0.09
CA LYS A 14 21.23 20.45 -0.53
C LYS A 14 22.43 21.30 -0.15
N ASP A 15 22.95 21.12 1.06
CA ASP A 15 24.11 21.84 1.54
C ASP A 15 25.44 21.16 1.16
N GLY A 16 25.39 19.92 0.69
CA GLY A 16 26.53 19.17 0.16
C GLY A 16 27.48 18.70 1.25
N ASP A 17 27.00 18.59 2.49
CA ASP A 17 27.82 18.21 3.64
C ASP A 17 28.05 16.69 3.74
N GLY A 18 27.36 15.92 2.90
CA GLY A 18 27.45 14.46 2.85
C GLY A 18 26.58 13.77 3.89
N TYR A 19 25.65 14.48 4.53
CA TYR A 19 24.62 13.99 5.44
C TYR A 19 23.23 14.43 4.95
N LEU A 20 22.18 13.89 5.57
CA LEU A 20 20.82 14.36 5.35
C LEU A 20 20.27 14.85 6.69
N SER A 21 20.06 16.15 6.78
CA SER A 21 19.43 16.82 7.92
C SER A 21 17.92 16.51 8.00
N ASP A 22 17.31 16.79 9.16
CA ASP A 22 15.86 16.68 9.33
C ASP A 22 15.09 17.56 8.33
N ALA A 23 15.61 18.75 8.02
CA ALA A 23 15.04 19.64 7.02
C ALA A 23 15.07 19.05 5.59
N GLU A 24 16.14 18.35 5.23
CA GLU A 24 16.29 17.72 3.91
C GLU A 24 15.44 16.45 3.79
N LEU A 25 15.32 15.68 4.88
CA LEU A 25 14.48 14.50 4.95
C LEU A 25 12.98 14.83 4.99
N LEU A 26 12.59 15.96 5.59
CA LEU A 26 11.19 16.42 5.61
C LEU A 26 10.60 16.55 4.21
N SER A 27 11.41 16.95 3.22
CA SER A 27 10.98 17.09 1.82
C SER A 27 10.59 15.76 1.16
N ILE A 28 10.95 14.63 1.77
CA ILE A 28 10.62 13.29 1.27
C ILE A 28 9.90 12.42 2.29
N ILE A 29 9.52 12.96 3.45
CA ILE A 29 8.85 12.16 4.47
C ILE A 29 7.55 11.56 3.91
N GLU A 30 6.84 12.27 3.05
CA GLU A 30 5.65 11.75 2.35
C GLU A 30 5.96 10.65 1.32
N LYS A 31 7.19 10.61 0.80
CA LYS A 31 7.65 9.57 -0.14
C LYS A 31 8.23 8.36 0.58
N LEU A 32 8.86 8.57 1.73
CA LEU A 32 9.40 7.51 2.59
C LEU A 32 8.29 6.85 3.42
N HIS A 33 7.34 7.66 3.87
CA HIS A 33 6.21 7.26 4.68
C HIS A 33 4.94 7.86 4.06
N PRO A 34 4.35 7.18 3.06
CA PRO A 34 3.07 7.60 2.51
C PRO A 34 2.06 7.82 3.65
N SER A 35 1.22 8.83 3.52
CA SER A 35 0.19 9.08 4.54
C SER A 35 -0.80 7.91 4.59
N GLU A 36 -1.47 7.73 5.72
CA GLU A 36 -2.55 6.74 5.87
C GLU A 36 -3.60 6.87 4.76
N HIS A 37 -3.87 8.09 4.30
CA HIS A 37 -4.77 8.36 3.18
C HIS A 37 -4.27 7.76 1.84
N TYR A 38 -2.96 7.77 1.58
CA TYR A 38 -2.40 7.15 0.38
C TYR A 38 -2.60 5.63 0.42
N TYR A 39 -2.33 5.00 1.55
CA TYR A 39 -2.53 3.56 1.74
C TYR A 39 -4.00 3.17 1.64
N ALA A 40 -4.89 3.91 2.31
CA ALA A 40 -6.33 3.70 2.22
C ALA A 40 -6.84 3.81 0.78
N LYS A 41 -6.32 4.77 0.00
CA LYS A 41 -6.66 4.89 -1.42
C LYS A 41 -6.18 3.67 -2.22
N GLN A 42 -4.94 3.23 -2.03
CA GLN A 42 -4.45 2.05 -2.75
C GLN A 42 -5.22 0.77 -2.40
N GLN A 43 -5.58 0.59 -1.13
CA GLN A 43 -6.43 -0.52 -0.71
C GLN A 43 -7.81 -0.42 -1.36
N ALA A 44 -8.44 0.75 -1.37
CA ALA A 44 -9.73 0.95 -2.03
C ALA A 44 -9.67 0.67 -3.54
N ASP A 45 -8.66 1.21 -4.24
CA ASP A 45 -8.42 0.95 -5.67
C ASP A 45 -8.22 -0.56 -5.93
N TYR A 46 -7.49 -1.27 -5.07
CA TYR A 46 -7.29 -2.72 -5.18
C TYR A 46 -8.61 -3.48 -5.02
N ILE A 47 -9.40 -3.21 -3.99
CA ILE A 47 -10.70 -3.87 -3.75
C ILE A 47 -11.63 -3.65 -4.94
N ILE A 48 -11.75 -2.40 -5.40
CA ILE A 48 -12.57 -2.06 -6.57
C ILE A 48 -12.10 -2.84 -7.79
N SER A 49 -10.79 -2.88 -8.07
CA SER A 49 -10.25 -3.60 -9.23
C SER A 49 -10.54 -5.10 -9.27
N GLN A 50 -10.81 -5.72 -8.12
CA GLN A 50 -11.04 -7.15 -8.00
C GLN A 50 -12.53 -7.52 -7.95
N ALA A 51 -13.39 -6.63 -7.43
CA ALA A 51 -14.81 -6.92 -7.21
C ALA A 51 -15.76 -6.19 -8.18
N ASP A 52 -15.29 -5.15 -8.87
CA ASP A 52 -16.06 -4.38 -9.86
C ASP A 52 -16.18 -5.18 -11.17
N GLU A 53 -17.30 -5.86 -11.36
CA GLU A 53 -17.54 -6.75 -12.50
C GLU A 53 -17.97 -5.98 -13.75
N ASP A 54 -18.76 -4.92 -13.55
CA ASP A 54 -19.28 -4.10 -14.64
C ASP A 54 -18.33 -2.96 -15.05
N LYS A 55 -17.27 -2.73 -14.27
CA LYS A 55 -16.18 -1.78 -14.47
C LYS A 55 -16.64 -0.33 -14.45
N ASP A 56 -17.65 -0.02 -13.65
CA ASP A 56 -18.15 1.34 -13.49
C ASP A 56 -17.32 2.18 -12.49
N GLY A 57 -16.35 1.56 -11.83
CA GLY A 57 -15.44 2.15 -10.85
C GLY A 57 -16.04 2.23 -9.45
N ARG A 58 -17.11 1.51 -9.16
CA ARG A 58 -17.83 1.47 -7.88
C ARG A 58 -18.14 0.02 -7.54
N LEU A 59 -18.55 -0.20 -6.29
CA LEU A 59 -18.99 -1.51 -5.84
C LEU A 59 -20.45 -1.42 -5.42
N THR A 60 -21.28 -2.23 -6.07
CA THR A 60 -22.66 -2.48 -5.66
C THR A 60 -22.69 -3.51 -4.53
N LEU A 61 -23.80 -3.54 -3.78
CA LEU A 61 -24.01 -4.57 -2.76
C LEU A 61 -23.96 -5.98 -3.35
N THR A 62 -24.45 -6.15 -4.58
CA THR A 62 -24.43 -7.44 -5.28
C THR A 62 -22.99 -7.90 -5.51
N GLU A 63 -22.14 -7.04 -6.06
CA GLU A 63 -20.73 -7.34 -6.30
C GLU A 63 -19.96 -7.64 -5.01
N MET A 64 -20.30 -6.96 -3.91
CA MET A 64 -19.74 -7.27 -2.59
C MET A 64 -20.15 -8.66 -2.08
N ILE A 65 -21.38 -9.09 -2.35
CA ILE A 65 -21.89 -10.41 -1.96
C ILE A 65 -21.29 -11.51 -2.84
N GLU A 66 -21.07 -11.25 -4.13
CA GLU A 66 -20.46 -12.19 -5.08
C GLU A 66 -18.95 -12.31 -4.88
N ASN A 67 -18.29 -11.25 -4.38
CA ASN A 67 -16.85 -11.21 -4.09
C ASN A 67 -16.51 -10.94 -2.61
N PRO A 68 -17.01 -11.76 -1.66
CA PRO A 68 -16.88 -11.48 -0.23
C PRO A 68 -15.42 -11.54 0.26
N TYR A 69 -14.60 -12.43 -0.30
CA TYR A 69 -13.21 -12.62 0.09
C TYR A 69 -12.33 -11.37 -0.19
N VAL A 70 -12.61 -10.67 -1.29
CA VAL A 70 -11.88 -9.42 -1.64
C VAL A 70 -12.12 -8.36 -0.56
N PHE A 71 -13.34 -8.26 -0.05
CA PHE A 71 -13.69 -7.28 0.96
C PHE A 71 -13.16 -7.67 2.35
N TYR A 72 -13.29 -8.94 2.75
CA TYR A 72 -12.80 -9.42 4.04
C TYR A 72 -11.27 -9.35 4.14
N SER A 73 -10.56 -9.78 3.11
CA SER A 73 -9.08 -9.70 3.09
C SER A 73 -8.58 -8.25 3.26
N ALA A 74 -9.28 -7.26 2.73
CA ALA A 74 -8.87 -5.87 2.88
C ALA A 74 -9.13 -5.28 4.27
N ILE A 75 -10.11 -5.80 5.02
CA ILE A 75 -10.44 -5.34 6.37
C ILE A 75 -9.57 -6.03 7.42
N PHE A 76 -9.20 -7.30 7.19
CA PHE A 76 -8.55 -8.15 8.21
C PHE A 76 -7.05 -8.39 7.98
N ASN A 77 -6.48 -8.07 6.81
CA ASN A 77 -5.03 -8.24 6.56
C ASN A 77 -4.12 -7.20 7.25
N ASP A 78 -4.66 -6.20 7.94
CA ASP A 78 -3.84 -5.18 8.63
C ASP A 78 -3.47 -5.59 10.07
N ASP A 79 -4.01 -6.69 10.62
CA ASP A 79 -3.81 -7.09 12.03
C ASP A 79 -3.16 -8.48 12.27
N GLU A 80 -2.81 -9.25 11.23
CA GLU A 80 -2.26 -10.61 11.45
C GLU A 80 -0.87 -10.81 10.82
N ASP A 81 0.16 -10.44 11.59
CA ASP A 81 1.22 -11.42 11.90
C ASP A 81 0.55 -12.66 12.55
N ASP A 82 -0.12 -13.51 11.77
CA ASP A 82 -0.51 -14.85 12.20
C ASP A 82 0.07 -15.85 11.21
N ASP A 83 1.10 -16.57 11.67
CA ASP A 83 1.50 -17.88 11.18
C ASP A 83 0.30 -18.84 11.34
N GLY A 84 -0.73 -18.65 10.51
CA GLY A 84 -2.01 -19.34 10.57
C GLY A 84 -2.13 -20.35 9.43
N ASP A 85 -1.46 -21.47 9.60
CA ASP A 85 -1.59 -22.71 8.82
C ASP A 85 -3.08 -23.11 8.65
N TYR A 86 -3.73 -22.64 7.58
CA TYR A 86 -5.04 -23.10 7.13
C TYR A 86 -5.00 -23.49 5.65
N HIS A 87 -4.14 -24.46 5.34
CA HIS A 87 -4.27 -25.27 4.13
C HIS A 87 -4.38 -26.74 4.51
N ASP A 88 -5.49 -27.13 5.13
CA ASP A 88 -5.96 -28.51 4.97
C ASP A 88 -7.48 -28.63 5.09
N GLU A 89 -8.03 -29.66 4.44
CA GLU A 89 -9.44 -30.08 4.39
C GLU A 89 -10.35 -29.51 3.29
N PHE A 90 -9.99 -29.80 2.03
CA PHE A 90 -10.98 -30.37 1.10
C PHE A 90 -10.44 -31.69 0.52
N ARG A 91 -10.77 -32.79 1.22
CA ARG A 91 -10.73 -34.15 0.66
C ARG A 91 -12.15 -34.69 0.54
#